data_AF-A0A960V0R5-F1
#
_entry.id   AF-A0A960V0R5-F1
#
_cell.length_a   1.000
_cell.length_b   1.000
_cell.length_c   1.000
_cell.angle_alpha   90.00
_cell.angle_beta   90.00
_cell.angle_gamma   90.00
#
_symmetry.space_group_name_H-M   'P 1'
#
loop_
_entity.id
_entity.type
_entity.pdbx_description
1 polymer ?
#
loop_
_entity_poly.entity_id
_entity_poly.type
_entity_poly.pdbx_seq_one_letter_code
_entity_poly.pdbx_strand_id
1 'polypeptide(L)'
;MATQTQKASTRRLRSIWGLAKELGLSDDHLYLVCQSVTGMDSLSVLVKEHPAKAQDLITHLSQMLYRQNRSEQTKRFQNENGKVFRMPSNEQHELVEVLEFQINRTGRMVTAESIAKRTYRKPYRQLSYTQMQGLIEALKSIRDRLHLPDQEPNHEKNLTNKEENNENN
;
A
#
# COMPACT_ATOMS: atom_id res chain seq x y z
N MET A 1 2.57 -29.22 -43.08
CA MET A 1 2.90 -29.12 -41.64
C MET A 1 3.81 -27.92 -41.42
N ALA A 2 3.46 -26.96 -40.56
CA ALA A 2 4.34 -25.82 -40.28
C ALA A 2 5.59 -26.26 -39.50
N THR A 3 6.76 -25.78 -39.91
CA THR A 3 8.05 -26.13 -39.28
C THR A 3 8.14 -25.57 -37.86
N GLN A 4 8.92 -26.20 -36.98
CA GLN A 4 9.05 -25.82 -35.56
C GLN A 4 9.46 -24.35 -35.37
N THR A 5 10.30 -23.84 -36.28
CA THR A 5 10.72 -22.42 -36.35
C THR A 5 9.57 -21.48 -36.66
N GLN A 6 8.66 -21.84 -37.58
CA GLN A 6 7.48 -21.05 -37.91
C GLN A 6 6.56 -20.93 -36.69
N LYS A 7 6.31 -22.04 -35.98
CA LYS A 7 5.48 -22.04 -34.76
C LYS A 7 6.05 -21.13 -33.67
N ALA A 8 7.38 -21.16 -33.47
CA ALA A 8 8.05 -20.29 -32.50
C ALA A 8 7.95 -18.80 -32.88
N SER A 9 8.08 -18.49 -34.18
CA SER A 9 7.94 -17.12 -34.69
C SER A 9 6.53 -16.57 -34.45
N THR A 10 5.47 -17.33 -34.78
CA THR A 10 4.08 -16.93 -34.54
C THR A 10 3.80 -16.70 -33.06
N ARG A 11 4.37 -17.53 -32.18
CA ARG A 11 4.20 -17.37 -30.72
C ARG A 11 4.81 -16.05 -30.22
N ARG A 12 6.04 -15.73 -30.61
CA ARG A 12 6.70 -14.48 -30.20
C ARG A 12 5.95 -13.26 -30.71
N LEU A 13 5.52 -13.28 -31.97
CA LEU A 13 4.73 -12.18 -32.55
C LEU A 13 3.42 -11.98 -31.76
N ARG A 14 2.72 -13.07 -31.42
CA ARG A 14 1.52 -13.01 -30.58
C ARG A 14 1.81 -12.44 -29.19
N SER A 15 2.93 -12.80 -28.56
CA SER A 15 3.33 -12.26 -27.27
C SER A 15 3.60 -10.75 -27.33
N ILE A 16 4.28 -10.27 -28.37
CA ILE A 16 4.55 -8.84 -28.56
C ILE A 16 3.23 -8.07 -28.68
N TRP A 17 2.33 -8.51 -29.56
CA TRP A 17 1.02 -7.85 -29.73
C TRP A 17 0.14 -7.93 -28.49
N GLY A 18 0.17 -9.05 -27.75
CA GLY A 18 -0.56 -9.21 -26.50
C GLY A 18 -0.11 -8.21 -25.45
N LEU A 19 1.21 -8.11 -25.23
CA LEU A 19 1.78 -7.16 -24.26
C LEU A 19 1.54 -5.70 -24.67
N ALA A 20 1.66 -5.37 -25.96
CA ALA A 20 1.36 -4.03 -26.46
C ALA A 20 -0.09 -3.62 -26.19
N LYS A 21 -1.03 -4.55 -26.40
CA LYS A 21 -2.46 -4.34 -26.10
C LYS A 21 -2.71 -4.14 -24.61
N GLU A 22 -2.06 -4.93 -23.74
CA GLU A 22 -2.18 -4.78 -22.28
C GLU A 22 -1.59 -3.45 -21.78
N LEU A 23 -0.54 -2.96 -22.44
CA LEU A 23 0.04 -1.64 -22.22
C LEU A 23 -0.79 -0.49 -22.81
N GLY A 24 -1.80 -0.78 -23.62
CA GLY A 24 -2.58 0.24 -24.34
C GLY A 24 -1.79 0.98 -25.41
N LEU A 25 -0.74 0.37 -25.97
CA LEU A 25 0.03 0.95 -27.07
C LEU A 25 -0.76 0.88 -28.38
N SER A 26 -0.70 1.96 -29.17
CA SER A 26 -1.07 1.92 -30.58
C SER A 26 0.00 1.20 -31.39
N ASP A 27 -0.37 0.75 -32.59
CA ASP A 27 0.56 0.07 -33.51
C ASP A 27 1.79 0.93 -33.81
N ASP A 28 1.61 2.22 -34.12
CA ASP A 28 2.72 3.15 -34.38
C ASP A 28 3.68 3.26 -33.19
N HIS A 29 3.13 3.33 -31.97
CA HIS A 29 3.96 3.35 -30.76
C HIS A 29 4.69 2.03 -30.53
N LEU A 30 4.06 0.89 -30.84
CA LEU A 30 4.72 -0.40 -30.77
C LEU A 30 5.90 -0.49 -31.76
N TYR A 31 5.74 0.03 -32.98
CA TYR A 31 6.82 0.08 -33.96
C TYR A 31 7.96 1.02 -33.52
N LEU A 32 7.65 2.16 -32.92
CA LEU A 32 8.67 3.06 -32.35
C LEU A 32 9.43 2.41 -31.19
N VAL A 33 8.74 1.71 -30.29
CA VAL A 33 9.39 0.95 -29.20
C VAL A 33 10.24 -0.17 -29.77
N CYS A 34 9.76 -0.90 -30.78
CA CYS A 34 10.52 -1.91 -31.48
C CYS A 34 11.81 -1.33 -32.06
N GLN A 35 11.73 -0.22 -32.77
CA GLN A 35 12.87 0.46 -33.36
C GLN A 35 13.85 0.95 -32.29
N SER A 36 13.36 1.54 -31.20
CA SER A 36 14.19 2.02 -30.09
C SER A 36 14.93 0.90 -29.36
N VAL A 37 14.30 -0.27 -29.18
CA VAL A 37 14.87 -1.38 -28.40
C VAL A 37 15.79 -2.25 -29.26
N THR A 38 15.44 -2.47 -30.53
CA THR A 38 16.08 -3.49 -31.37
C THR A 38 16.84 -2.92 -32.57
N GLY A 39 16.61 -1.64 -32.90
CA GLY A 39 17.09 -0.98 -34.11
C GLY A 39 16.32 -1.37 -35.38
N MET A 40 15.22 -2.12 -35.26
CA MET A 40 14.47 -2.66 -36.39
C MET A 40 13.06 -2.06 -36.47
N ASP A 41 12.59 -1.80 -37.69
CA ASP A 41 11.27 -1.24 -38.00
C ASP A 41 10.20 -2.30 -38.30
N SER A 42 10.58 -3.56 -38.49
CA SER A 42 9.66 -4.65 -38.85
C SER A 42 9.66 -5.78 -37.83
N LEU A 43 8.51 -5.96 -37.14
CA LEU A 43 8.27 -7.05 -36.20
C LEU A 43 8.30 -8.44 -36.87
N SER A 44 7.81 -8.53 -38.10
CA SER A 44 7.77 -9.80 -38.85
C SER A 44 9.17 -10.28 -39.22
N VAL A 45 10.06 -9.35 -39.60
CA VAL A 45 11.47 -9.65 -39.89
C VAL A 45 12.22 -9.94 -38.59
N LEU A 46 12.05 -9.09 -37.57
CA LEU A 46 12.63 -9.26 -36.23
C LEU A 46 12.42 -10.67 -35.68
N VAL A 47 11.17 -11.14 -35.69
CA VAL A 47 10.79 -12.42 -35.07
C VAL A 47 11.27 -13.64 -35.87
N LYS A 48 11.45 -13.50 -37.19
CA LYS A 48 11.93 -14.58 -38.07
C LYS A 48 13.45 -14.67 -38.11
N GLU A 49 14.13 -13.54 -38.22
CA GLU A 49 15.56 -13.46 -38.53
C GLU A 49 16.40 -13.15 -37.27
N HIS A 50 15.82 -12.49 -36.27
CA HIS A 50 16.52 -12.07 -35.06
C HIS A 50 15.76 -12.47 -33.77
N PRO A 51 15.59 -13.78 -33.52
CA PRO A 51 14.77 -14.28 -32.41
C PRO A 51 15.26 -13.83 -31.02
N ALA A 52 16.56 -13.55 -30.86
CA ALA A 52 17.11 -13.00 -29.63
C ALA A 52 16.63 -11.55 -29.38
N LYS A 53 16.73 -10.67 -30.38
CA LYS A 53 16.23 -9.30 -30.30
C LYS A 53 14.71 -9.24 -30.09
N ALA A 54 13.97 -10.19 -30.69
CA ALA A 54 12.55 -10.34 -30.41
C ALA A 54 12.27 -10.66 -28.93
N GLN A 55 13.12 -11.45 -28.28
CA GLN A 55 13.02 -11.75 -26.86
C GLN A 55 13.36 -10.52 -26.00
N ASP A 56 14.33 -9.70 -26.41
CA ASP A 56 14.66 -8.45 -25.72
C ASP A 56 13.47 -7.48 -25.74
N LEU A 57 12.81 -7.34 -26.89
CA LEU A 57 11.58 -6.55 -27.01
C LEU A 57 10.46 -7.06 -26.10
N ILE A 58 10.21 -8.38 -26.08
CA ILE A 58 9.22 -8.98 -25.17
C ILE A 58 9.55 -8.70 -23.70
N THR A 59 10.83 -8.81 -23.33
CA THR A 59 11.30 -8.54 -21.97
C THR A 59 11.09 -7.08 -21.60
N HIS A 60 11.40 -6.16 -22.50
CA HIS A 60 11.18 -4.73 -22.31
C HIS A 60 9.69 -4.40 -22.10
N LEU A 61 8.81 -4.90 -22.97
CA LEU A 61 7.36 -4.69 -22.84
C LEU A 61 6.82 -5.30 -21.54
N SER A 62 7.30 -6.47 -21.14
CA SER A 62 6.91 -7.10 -19.87
C SER A 62 7.32 -6.26 -18.65
N GLN A 63 8.52 -5.67 -18.68
CA GLN A 63 8.98 -4.77 -17.61
C GLN A 63 8.17 -3.47 -17.56
N MET A 64 7.80 -2.90 -18.71
CA MET A 64 6.91 -1.74 -18.77
C MET A 64 5.56 -2.07 -18.12
N LEU A 65 4.98 -3.22 -18.47
CA LEU A 65 3.68 -3.64 -17.96
C LEU A 65 3.73 -3.88 -16.45
N TYR A 66 4.80 -4.51 -15.97
CA TYR A 66 5.04 -4.69 -14.54
C TYR A 66 5.09 -3.33 -13.80
N ARG A 67 5.80 -2.34 -14.35
CA ARG A 67 5.89 -1.00 -13.76
C ARG A 67 4.54 -0.28 -13.75
N GLN A 68 3.77 -0.38 -14.85
CA GLN A 68 2.42 0.17 -14.94
C GLN A 68 1.51 -0.43 -13.87
N ASN A 69 1.46 -1.76 -13.77
CA ASN A 69 0.65 -2.46 -12.78
C ASN A 69 1.06 -2.13 -11.33
N ARG A 70 2.36 -2.01 -11.05
CA ARG A 70 2.85 -1.59 -9.73
C ARG A 70 2.44 -0.16 -9.39
N SER A 71 2.49 0.75 -10.36
CA SER A 71 2.06 2.13 -10.16
C SER A 71 0.56 2.21 -9.84
N GLU A 72 -0.27 1.44 -10.55
CA GLU A 72 -1.71 1.35 -10.32
C GLU A 72 -2.03 0.75 -8.94
N GLN A 73 -1.30 -0.28 -8.52
CA GLN A 73 -1.44 -0.81 -7.16
C GLN A 73 -1.08 0.23 -6.10
N THR A 74 -0.02 1.01 -6.32
CA THR A 74 0.38 2.06 -5.37
C THR A 74 -0.66 3.17 -5.28
N LYS A 75 -1.28 3.55 -6.41
CA LYS A 75 -2.40 4.50 -6.44
C LYS A 75 -3.61 4.01 -5.64
N ARG A 76 -3.89 2.70 -5.59
CA ARG A 76 -4.98 2.14 -4.76
C ARG A 76 -4.78 2.37 -3.27
N PHE A 77 -3.54 2.53 -2.82
CA PHE A 77 -3.22 2.85 -1.42
C PHE A 77 -3.02 4.35 -1.19
N GLN A 78 -3.20 5.19 -2.20
CA GLN A 78 -3.17 6.63 -2.07
C GLN A 78 -4.58 7.18 -1.85
N ASN A 79 -4.73 8.14 -0.94
CA ASN A 79 -5.97 8.88 -0.76
C ASN A 79 -6.17 9.90 -1.90
N GLU A 80 -7.30 10.61 -1.90
CA GLU A 80 -7.70 11.61 -2.90
C GLU A 80 -6.64 12.70 -3.16
N ASN A 81 -5.70 12.90 -2.22
CA ASN A 81 -4.62 13.87 -2.31
C ASN A 81 -3.26 13.24 -2.71
N GLY A 82 -3.24 11.99 -3.19
CA GLY A 82 -2.02 11.28 -3.59
C GLY A 82 -1.12 10.83 -2.41
N LYS A 83 -1.57 10.98 -1.17
CA LYS A 83 -0.82 10.54 0.02
C LYS A 83 -1.18 9.11 0.37
N VAL A 84 -0.18 8.29 0.67
CA VAL A 84 -0.41 6.90 1.09
C VAL A 84 -1.30 6.88 2.34
N PHE A 85 -2.47 6.27 2.23
CA PHE A 85 -3.34 5.99 3.36
C PHE A 85 -2.65 4.97 4.26
N ARG A 86 -2.31 5.40 5.48
CA ARG A 86 -1.72 4.54 6.50
C ARG A 86 -2.74 4.30 7.60
N MET A 87 -2.93 3.04 7.96
CA MET A 87 -3.72 2.67 9.12
C MET A 87 -3.02 3.15 10.40
N PRO A 88 -3.77 3.56 11.43
CA PRO A 88 -3.22 3.81 12.76
C PRO A 88 -2.49 2.58 13.32
N SER A 89 -1.44 2.79 14.11
CA SER A 89 -0.77 1.69 14.82
C SER A 89 -1.55 1.24 16.06
N ASN A 90 -1.29 0.02 16.55
CA ASN A 90 -1.87 -0.46 17.81
C ASN A 90 -1.48 0.46 18.98
N GLU A 91 -0.22 0.92 19.03
CA GLU A 91 0.25 1.89 20.03
C GLU A 91 -0.57 3.19 20.04
N GLN A 92 -0.97 3.70 18.87
CA GLN A 92 -1.82 4.88 18.80
C GLN A 92 -3.23 4.62 19.37
N HIS A 93 -3.78 3.42 19.15
CA HIS A 93 -5.06 3.03 19.73
C HIS A 93 -4.98 2.92 21.25
N GLU A 94 -3.96 2.24 21.77
CA GLU A 94 -3.73 2.11 23.21
C GLU A 94 -3.54 3.46 23.88
N LEU A 95 -2.78 4.37 23.27
CA LEU A 95 -2.56 5.71 23.81
C LEU A 95 -3.86 6.53 23.87
N VAL A 96 -4.74 6.43 22.87
CA VAL A 96 -6.05 7.08 22.90
C VAL A 96 -6.90 6.53 24.05
N GLU A 97 -6.92 5.22 24.26
CA GLU A 97 -7.67 4.60 25.36
C GLU A 97 -7.18 5.05 26.73
N VAL A 98 -5.85 5.10 26.92
CA VAL A 98 -5.23 5.59 28.16
C VAL A 98 -5.59 7.06 28.41
N LEU A 99 -5.45 7.92 27.41
CA LEU A 99 -5.75 9.35 27.53
C LEU A 99 -7.25 9.60 27.80
N GLU A 100 -8.12 8.90 27.09
CA GLU A 100 -9.58 8.97 27.30
C GLU A 100 -9.95 8.56 28.73
N PHE A 101 -9.38 7.44 29.22
CA PHE A 101 -9.60 6.97 30.58
C PHE A 101 -9.12 7.99 31.63
N GLN A 102 -7.91 8.54 31.47
CA GLN A 102 -7.35 9.54 32.39
C GLN A 102 -8.22 10.81 32.47
N ILE A 103 -8.67 11.32 31.33
CA ILE A 103 -9.53 12.50 31.28
C ILE A 103 -10.88 12.20 31.94
N ASN A 104 -11.49 11.05 31.64
CA ASN A 104 -12.80 10.68 32.17
C ASN A 104 -12.81 10.49 33.69
N ARG A 105 -11.68 10.11 34.30
CA ARG A 105 -11.54 10.05 35.77
C ARG A 105 -11.70 11.41 36.47
N THR A 106 -11.54 12.52 35.75
CA THR A 106 -11.76 13.88 36.30
C THR A 106 -13.24 14.29 36.32
N GLY A 107 -14.15 13.42 35.86
CA GLY A 107 -15.58 13.71 35.74
C GLY A 107 -15.97 14.43 34.44
N ARG A 108 -15.01 14.73 33.55
CA ARG A 108 -15.29 15.20 32.19
C ARG A 108 -15.52 14.00 31.27
N MET A 109 -16.74 13.79 30.77
CA MET A 109 -16.98 12.77 29.74
C MET A 109 -16.50 13.25 28.37
N VAL A 110 -15.33 12.76 27.97
CA VAL A 110 -14.76 12.92 26.64
C VAL A 110 -14.63 11.53 26.02
N THR A 111 -15.02 11.40 24.76
CA THR A 111 -14.81 10.14 24.00
C THR A 111 -14.07 10.40 22.70
N ALA A 112 -13.15 9.50 22.35
CA ALA A 112 -12.44 9.52 21.08
C ALA A 112 -13.42 9.61 19.90
N GLU A 113 -14.52 8.86 19.98
CA GLU A 113 -15.60 8.85 18.98
C GLU A 113 -16.22 10.25 18.79
N SER A 114 -16.49 10.98 19.88
CA SER A 114 -17.08 12.32 19.80
C SER A 114 -16.13 13.34 19.17
N ILE A 115 -14.84 13.30 19.52
CA ILE A 115 -13.82 14.20 18.97
C ILE A 115 -13.57 13.86 17.50
N ALA A 116 -13.49 12.58 17.15
CA ALA A 116 -13.29 12.11 15.79
C ALA A 116 -14.42 12.58 14.86
N LYS A 117 -15.69 12.37 15.27
CA LYS A 117 -16.86 12.82 14.51
C LYS A 117 -16.90 14.33 14.33
N ARG A 118 -16.59 15.09 15.39
CA ARG A 118 -16.60 16.55 15.34
C ARG A 118 -15.48 17.13 14.47
N THR A 119 -14.28 16.57 14.56
CA THR A 119 -13.07 17.15 13.92
C THR A 119 -12.90 16.66 12.49
N TYR A 120 -13.09 15.37 12.25
CA TYR A 120 -12.79 14.73 10.98
C TYR A 120 -14.03 14.27 10.22
N ARG A 121 -15.23 14.43 10.79
CA ARG A 121 -16.51 13.98 10.22
C ARG A 121 -16.53 12.47 9.91
N LYS A 122 -15.78 11.69 10.70
CA LYS A 122 -15.61 10.24 10.56
C LYS A 122 -15.64 9.56 11.93
N PRO A 123 -16.09 8.29 12.02
CA PRO A 123 -15.99 7.51 13.24
C PRO A 123 -14.53 7.21 13.59
N TYR A 124 -14.24 6.99 14.87
CA TYR A 124 -12.89 6.76 15.40
C TYR A 124 -12.15 5.63 14.68
N ARG A 125 -12.85 4.53 14.41
CA ARG A 125 -12.29 3.35 13.73
C ARG A 125 -11.90 3.58 12.26
N GLN A 126 -12.31 4.70 11.67
CA GLN A 126 -12.01 5.04 10.26
C GLN A 126 -10.98 6.17 10.13
N LEU A 127 -10.33 6.56 11.24
CA LEU A 127 -9.26 7.54 11.18
C LEU A 127 -8.02 6.93 10.51
N SER A 128 -7.36 7.74 9.68
CA SER A 128 -6.02 7.44 9.20
C SER A 128 -4.97 7.71 10.28
N TYR A 129 -3.76 7.19 10.11
CA TYR A 129 -2.62 7.39 11.01
C TYR A 129 -2.39 8.86 11.41
N THR A 130 -2.45 9.79 10.45
CA THR A 130 -2.25 11.22 10.71
C THR A 130 -3.41 11.85 11.47
N GLN A 131 -4.63 11.42 11.18
CA GLN A 131 -5.82 11.88 11.91
C GLN A 131 -5.85 11.33 13.33
N MET A 132 -5.40 10.08 13.54
CA MET A 132 -5.21 9.48 14.85
C MET A 132 -4.17 10.26 15.65
N GLN A 133 -3.04 10.63 15.03
CA GLN A 133 -2.04 11.48 15.68
C GLN A 133 -2.63 12.82 16.11
N GLY A 134 -3.41 13.48 15.25
CA GLY A 134 -4.09 14.72 15.62
C GLY A 134 -5.11 14.55 16.74
N LEU A 135 -5.78 13.40 16.83
CA LEU A 135 -6.67 13.06 17.94
C LEU A 135 -5.89 12.89 19.25
N ILE A 136 -4.76 12.19 19.23
CA ILE A 136 -3.86 12.01 20.38
C ILE A 136 -3.40 13.37 20.90
N GLU A 137 -2.93 14.26 20.02
CA GLU A 137 -2.48 15.60 20.42
C GLU A 137 -3.62 16.45 21.00
N ALA A 138 -4.84 16.31 20.47
CA ALA A 138 -6.01 16.96 21.06
C ALA A 138 -6.32 16.43 22.48
N LEU A 139 -6.24 15.12 22.68
CA LEU A 139 -6.45 14.48 24.00
C LEU A 139 -5.35 14.88 25.00
N LYS A 140 -4.08 14.87 24.59
CA LYS A 140 -2.97 15.39 25.41
C LYS A 140 -3.23 16.84 25.82
N SER A 141 -3.61 17.70 24.88
CA SER A 141 -3.93 19.10 25.18
C SER A 141 -5.07 19.25 26.20
N ILE A 142 -6.10 18.39 26.15
CA ILE A 142 -7.18 18.37 27.14
C ILE A 142 -6.67 17.93 28.51
N ARG A 143 -5.90 16.84 28.54
CA ARG A 143 -5.28 16.29 29.76
C ARG A 143 -4.36 17.31 30.43
N ASP A 144 -3.53 18.00 29.67
CA ASP A 144 -2.56 18.97 30.19
C ASP A 144 -3.26 20.18 30.81
N ARG A 145 -4.38 20.63 30.22
CA ARG A 145 -5.26 21.67 30.81
C ARG A 145 -5.94 21.22 32.12
N LEU A 146 -5.96 19.92 32.39
CA LEU A 146 -6.45 19.35 33.65
C LEU A 146 -5.33 19.09 34.65
N HIS A 147 -4.07 19.44 34.33
CA HIS A 147 -2.89 19.20 35.15
C HIS A 147 -2.69 17.73 35.56
N LEU A 148 -3.11 16.79 34.70
CA LEU A 148 -2.90 15.36 34.94
C LEU A 148 -1.47 14.97 34.55
N PRO A 149 -0.80 14.10 35.34
CA PRO A 149 0.57 13.68 35.04
C PRO A 149 0.65 12.79 33.80
N ASP A 150 1.79 12.84 33.10
CA ASP A 150 2.12 11.88 32.04
C ASP A 150 2.25 10.48 32.65
N GLN A 151 1.28 9.60 32.36
CA GLN A 151 1.50 8.17 32.48
C GLN A 151 1.62 7.62 31.06
N GLU A 152 2.84 7.24 30.69
CA GLU A 152 3.11 6.40 29.53
C GLU A 152 2.34 5.08 29.65
N PRO A 153 1.88 4.48 28.53
CA PRO A 153 1.31 3.14 28.57
C PRO A 153 2.38 2.17 29.08
N ASN A 154 2.19 1.65 30.30
CA ASN A 154 3.06 0.63 30.88
C ASN A 154 3.05 -0.63 30.01
N HIS A 155 4.04 -0.79 29.15
CA HIS A 155 4.40 -2.06 28.53
C HIS A 155 5.17 -2.93 29.53
N GLU A 156 4.54 -3.40 30.62
CA GLU A 156 5.08 -4.52 31.40
C GLU A 156 3.99 -5.47 31.94
N LYS A 157 4.02 -6.69 31.37
CA LYS A 157 3.99 -7.97 32.08
C LYS A 157 2.84 -8.19 33.06
N ASN A 158 1.72 -8.72 32.55
CA ASN A 158 0.79 -9.53 33.35
C ASN A 158 0.47 -10.85 32.62
N LEU A 159 1.50 -11.67 32.43
CA LEU A 159 1.38 -13.04 31.91
C LEU A 159 2.37 -13.99 32.64
N THR A 160 2.59 -13.81 33.94
CA THR A 160 3.21 -14.84 34.81
C THR A 160 3.12 -14.35 36.24
N ASN A 161 2.09 -14.76 36.98
CA ASN A 161 2.04 -14.85 38.46
C ASN A 161 0.67 -15.41 38.89
N LYS A 162 0.17 -16.43 38.18
CA LYS A 162 -1.09 -17.10 38.54
C LYS A 162 -0.97 -18.61 38.74
N GLU A 163 0.25 -19.18 38.77
CA GLU A 163 0.41 -20.64 38.82
C GLU A 163 1.29 -21.20 39.97
N GLU A 164 1.90 -20.40 40.86
CA GLU A 164 2.77 -20.98 41.92
C GLU A 164 2.23 -20.91 43.37
N ASN A 165 0.97 -20.52 43.59
CA ASN A 165 0.38 -20.52 44.95
C ASN A 165 -0.63 -21.65 45.20
N ASN A 166 -0.53 -22.78 44.49
CA ASN A 166 -1.45 -23.91 44.67
C ASN A 166 -0.76 -25.27 44.87
N GLU A 167 0.43 -25.27 45.45
CA GLU A 167 1.04 -26.46 46.06
C GLU A 167 1.57 -26.09 47.44
N ASN A 168 0.67 -25.99 48.42
CA ASN A 168 0.91 -26.23 49.85
C ASN A 168 -0.37 -25.90 50.63
N ASN A 169 -1.35 -26.81 50.58
CA ASN A 169 -2.28 -27.07 51.68
C ASN A 169 -2.95 -28.42 51.52
#